data_AF-A0A1Y1VDR6-F1
#
_entry.id   AF-A0A1Y1VDR6-F1
#
_cell.length_a   1.000
_cell.length_b   1.000
_cell.length_c   1.000
_cell.angle_alpha   90.00
_cell.angle_beta   90.00
_cell.angle_gamma   90.00
#
_symmetry.space_group_name_H-M   'P 1'
#
loop_
_entity.id
_entity.type
_entity.pdbx_description
1 polymer ?
#
loop_
_entity_poly.entity_id
_entity_poly.type
_entity_poly.pdbx_seq_one_letter_code
_entity_poly.pdbx_strand_id
1 'polypeptide(L)'
;MANAQKIYECVQNNTIALTYDDGPFEFSKQLVDYLTTKPDVKVTFFAVGKFHYPFAIDTQEYQDVMKKAHDVGYQIASHTFEHKLYINDTDLMRDALTKQDDFIEKVTGDRPKYFRAPKGDCGEECQSTLESWGYKTIQWDTDTLDWDLEGAGSQEKRAEESIQYLQSEFAKEKSSYLILMHDTENATVSDITPWIIEKSGMKEKGYRFVTVAECLGDKNGMYVSGKVYGDEEEKKKEEAKIKSEEIAKTAAIHSGVEYSTKLTSFITLIVAITFISLIY
;
A
#
# COMPACT_ATOMS: atom_id res chain seq x y z
N MET A 1 14.78 17.57 -16.39
CA MET A 1 13.68 16.91 -15.65
C MET A 1 13.86 15.43 -15.86
N ALA A 2 13.93 14.63 -14.79
CA ALA A 2 13.95 13.18 -14.96
C ALA A 2 12.59 12.78 -15.57
N ASN A 3 12.60 11.99 -16.64
CA ASN A 3 11.37 11.42 -17.17
C ASN A 3 10.80 10.51 -16.08
N ALA A 4 9.58 10.83 -15.62
CA ALA A 4 8.80 9.93 -14.79
C ALA A 4 8.59 8.63 -15.58
N GLN A 5 9.31 7.57 -15.22
CA GLN A 5 9.31 6.31 -15.97
C GLN A 5 8.56 5.27 -15.16
N LYS A 6 7.38 4.87 -15.64
CA LYS A 6 6.63 3.77 -15.02
C LYS A 6 7.52 2.55 -14.91
N ILE A 7 7.55 1.94 -13.74
CA ILE A 7 8.36 0.75 -13.49
C ILE A 7 7.56 -0.48 -13.89
N TYR A 8 7.83 -0.97 -15.09
CA TYR A 8 7.16 -2.14 -15.67
C TYR A 8 7.92 -3.44 -15.44
N GLU A 9 9.24 -3.37 -15.27
CA GLU A 9 10.11 -4.55 -15.19
C GLU A 9 11.13 -4.41 -14.04
N CYS A 10 11.69 -5.55 -13.61
CA CYS A 10 12.82 -5.54 -12.69
C CYS A 10 14.09 -5.06 -13.40
N VAL A 11 15.01 -4.49 -12.62
CA VAL A 11 16.35 -4.14 -13.12
C VAL A 11 17.38 -5.23 -12.79
N GLN A 12 17.06 -6.11 -11.84
CA GLN A 12 17.88 -7.27 -11.50
C GLN A 12 17.52 -8.44 -12.41
N ASN A 13 18.54 -9.07 -12.99
CA ASN A 13 18.33 -10.27 -13.80
C ASN A 13 17.98 -11.48 -12.94
N ASN A 14 17.29 -12.44 -13.55
CA ASN A 14 16.85 -13.70 -12.96
C ASN A 14 16.03 -13.48 -11.68
N THR A 15 15.15 -12.46 -11.69
CA THR A 15 14.21 -12.21 -10.59
C THR A 15 12.78 -12.29 -11.06
N ILE A 16 11.93 -12.88 -10.22
CA ILE A 16 10.47 -12.85 -10.34
C ILE A 16 9.94 -12.11 -9.12
N ALA A 17 9.30 -10.97 -9.32
CA ALA A 17 8.56 -10.27 -8.28
C ALA A 17 7.09 -10.69 -8.36
N LEU A 18 6.67 -11.56 -7.46
CA LEU A 18 5.25 -11.87 -7.25
C LEU A 18 4.62 -10.75 -6.46
N THR A 19 3.58 -10.14 -7.03
CA THR A 19 2.87 -9.03 -6.41
C THR A 19 1.39 -9.35 -6.30
N TYR A 20 0.79 -8.98 -5.17
CA TYR A 20 -0.61 -9.23 -4.86
C TYR A 20 -1.31 -7.92 -4.51
N ASP A 21 -2.35 -7.58 -5.25
CA ASP A 21 -3.15 -6.37 -5.07
C ASP A 21 -4.45 -6.66 -4.31
N ASP A 22 -5.09 -5.58 -3.84
CA ASP A 22 -6.43 -5.53 -3.24
C ASP A 22 -6.63 -6.16 -1.86
N GLY A 23 -5.70 -6.99 -1.41
CA GLY A 23 -5.68 -7.54 -0.07
C GLY A 23 -5.31 -6.54 1.04
N PRO A 24 -5.31 -6.96 2.30
CA PRO A 24 -5.73 -8.29 2.76
C PRO A 24 -7.25 -8.50 2.71
N PHE A 25 -7.67 -9.73 2.43
CA PHE A 25 -9.07 -10.18 2.49
C PHE A 25 -9.16 -11.69 2.82
N GLU A 26 -10.24 -12.36 2.39
CA GLU A 26 -10.63 -13.73 2.76
C GLU A 26 -9.50 -14.77 2.62
N PHE A 27 -8.69 -14.71 1.56
CA PHE A 27 -7.65 -15.72 1.29
C PHE A 27 -6.22 -15.31 1.66
N SER A 28 -6.01 -14.04 2.04
CA SER A 28 -4.67 -13.50 2.33
C SER A 28 -3.97 -14.26 3.45
N LYS A 29 -4.71 -14.68 4.49
CA LYS A 29 -4.14 -15.48 5.58
C LYS A 29 -3.59 -16.82 5.06
N GLN A 30 -4.37 -17.52 4.24
CA GLN A 30 -3.97 -18.80 3.64
C GLN A 30 -2.74 -18.62 2.77
N LEU A 31 -2.69 -17.56 1.95
CA LEU A 31 -1.54 -17.24 1.12
C LEU A 31 -0.28 -16.97 1.95
N VAL A 32 -0.36 -16.10 2.97
CA VAL A 32 0.78 -15.78 3.83
C VAL A 32 1.25 -17.03 4.58
N ASP A 33 0.34 -17.84 5.12
CA ASP A 33 0.67 -19.11 5.78
C ASP A 33 1.42 -20.04 4.82
N TYR A 34 0.93 -20.21 3.59
CA TYR A 34 1.59 -21.01 2.56
C TYR A 34 2.99 -20.46 2.21
N LEU A 35 3.10 -19.16 1.93
CA LEU A 35 4.37 -18.53 1.56
C LEU A 35 5.42 -18.66 2.68
N THR A 36 5.03 -18.61 3.95
CA THR A 36 5.97 -18.79 5.07
C THR A 36 6.60 -20.18 5.12
N THR A 37 6.01 -21.17 4.45
CA THR A 37 6.62 -22.50 4.26
C THR A 37 7.71 -22.51 3.18
N LYS A 38 7.89 -21.41 2.44
CA LYS A 38 8.82 -21.24 1.33
C LYS A 38 9.90 -20.21 1.69
N PRO A 39 10.95 -20.59 2.43
CA PRO A 39 11.92 -19.64 3.00
C PRO A 39 12.68 -18.81 1.95
N ASP A 40 12.86 -19.35 0.74
CA ASP A 40 13.56 -18.69 -0.38
C ASP A 40 12.64 -17.87 -1.30
N VAL A 41 11.39 -17.65 -0.88
CA VAL A 41 10.41 -16.85 -1.61
C VAL A 41 10.11 -15.58 -0.84
N LYS A 42 10.32 -14.43 -1.48
CA LYS A 42 9.80 -13.13 -1.02
C LYS A 42 8.82 -12.58 -2.04
N VAL A 43 7.81 -11.86 -1.56
CA VAL A 43 6.72 -11.30 -2.37
C VAL A 43 6.41 -9.87 -1.95
N THR A 44 5.54 -9.20 -2.70
CA THR A 44 5.04 -7.86 -2.37
C THR A 44 3.52 -7.84 -2.34
N PHE A 45 2.93 -7.23 -1.31
CA PHE A 45 1.50 -6.97 -1.21
C PHE A 45 1.24 -5.48 -1.38
N PHE A 46 0.43 -5.09 -2.35
CA PHE A 46 -0.10 -3.75 -2.50
C PHE A 46 -1.44 -3.67 -1.77
N ALA A 47 -1.37 -3.30 -0.49
CA ALA A 47 -2.49 -3.40 0.41
C ALA A 47 -3.48 -2.24 0.26
N VAL A 48 -4.75 -2.51 0.56
CA VAL A 48 -5.84 -1.54 0.62
C VAL A 48 -6.51 -1.57 2.00
N GLY A 49 -6.71 -0.40 2.61
CA GLY A 49 -7.30 -0.31 3.95
C GLY A 49 -8.82 -0.55 4.01
N LYS A 50 -9.55 -0.09 3.00
CA LYS A 50 -11.02 -0.03 3.02
C LYS A 50 -11.63 -0.29 1.63
N PHE A 51 -11.48 -1.53 1.16
CA PHE A 51 -12.03 -1.98 -0.12
C PHE A 51 -13.05 -3.10 0.01
N HIS A 52 -12.61 -4.32 0.33
CA HIS A 52 -13.51 -5.46 0.54
C HIS A 52 -14.08 -5.46 1.96
N TYR A 53 -15.37 -5.78 2.13
CA TYR A 53 -16.00 -5.87 3.45
C TYR A 53 -15.92 -7.32 4.00
N PRO A 54 -15.51 -7.53 5.27
CA PRO A 54 -15.19 -6.51 6.27
C PRO A 54 -13.85 -5.80 5.95
N PHE A 55 -13.76 -4.49 6.22
CA PHE A 55 -12.60 -3.69 5.81
C PHE A 55 -11.35 -4.03 6.64
N ALA A 56 -10.17 -4.00 6.02
CA ALA A 56 -8.89 -4.27 6.68
C ALA A 56 -8.61 -3.31 7.86
N ILE A 57 -8.96 -2.03 7.72
CA ILE A 57 -8.83 -1.03 8.78
C ILE A 57 -9.61 -1.37 10.05
N ASP A 58 -10.71 -2.12 9.93
CA ASP A 58 -11.61 -2.48 11.04
C ASP A 58 -11.48 -3.97 11.46
N THR A 59 -10.67 -4.76 10.76
CA THR A 59 -10.58 -6.22 10.95
C THR A 59 -9.19 -6.61 11.46
N GLN A 60 -9.11 -6.99 12.74
CA GLN A 60 -7.83 -7.30 13.39
C GLN A 60 -7.08 -8.46 12.71
N GLU A 61 -7.78 -9.51 12.27
CA GLU A 61 -7.16 -10.65 11.58
C GLU A 61 -6.42 -10.22 10.31
N TYR A 62 -6.98 -9.28 9.55
CA TYR A 62 -6.35 -8.76 8.34
C TYR A 62 -5.08 -7.95 8.66
N GLN A 63 -5.12 -7.17 9.74
CA GLN A 63 -3.96 -6.43 10.24
C GLN A 63 -2.87 -7.38 10.76
N ASP A 64 -3.25 -8.45 11.45
CA ASP A 64 -2.31 -9.46 11.95
C ASP A 64 -1.62 -10.21 10.80
N VAL A 65 -2.34 -10.50 9.71
CA VAL A 65 -1.79 -11.13 8.50
C VAL A 65 -0.81 -10.19 7.79
N MET A 66 -1.16 -8.90 7.63
CA MET A 66 -0.24 -7.89 7.07
C MET A 66 1.03 -7.78 7.92
N LYS A 67 0.88 -7.71 9.25
CA LYS A 67 2.01 -7.65 10.18
C LYS A 67 2.87 -8.91 10.09
N LYS A 68 2.27 -10.10 10.03
CA LYS A 68 3.00 -11.37 9.87
C LYS A 68 3.80 -11.38 8.57
N ALA A 69 3.19 -10.98 7.45
CA ALA A 69 3.85 -10.90 6.15
C ALA A 69 5.05 -9.94 6.20
N HIS A 70 4.88 -8.77 6.82
CA HIS A 70 5.95 -7.82 7.06
C HIS A 70 7.10 -8.41 7.90
N ASP A 71 6.78 -9.01 9.06
CA ASP A 71 7.78 -9.52 10.01
C ASP A 71 8.65 -10.65 9.42
N VAL A 72 8.15 -11.39 8.42
CA VAL A 72 8.93 -12.41 7.69
C VAL A 72 9.67 -11.87 6.47
N GLY A 73 9.65 -10.56 6.26
CA GLY A 73 10.39 -9.86 5.22
C GLY A 73 9.71 -9.83 3.85
N TYR A 74 8.39 -10.00 3.78
CA TYR A 74 7.63 -9.62 2.60
C TYR A 74 7.43 -8.11 2.58
N GLN A 75 7.30 -7.56 1.38
CA GLN A 75 7.08 -6.13 1.23
C GLN A 75 5.58 -5.82 1.32
N ILE A 76 5.22 -4.85 2.16
CA ILE A 76 3.90 -4.23 2.18
C ILE A 76 4.00 -2.85 1.54
N ALA A 77 3.20 -2.59 0.52
CA ALA A 77 3.19 -1.39 -0.30
C ALA A 77 1.77 -0.81 -0.38
N SER A 78 1.65 0.43 -0.85
CA SER A 78 0.40 1.20 -0.86
C SER A 78 -0.41 0.95 -2.14
N HIS A 79 -1.73 0.78 -2.02
CA HIS A 79 -2.65 0.64 -3.16
C HIS A 79 -3.88 1.57 -3.05
N THR A 80 -3.67 2.76 -2.47
CA THR A 80 -4.73 3.71 -2.03
C THR A 80 -5.61 3.17 -0.89
N PHE A 81 -6.37 4.04 -0.24
CA PHE A 81 -7.16 3.65 0.93
C PHE A 81 -8.49 2.96 0.57
N GLU A 82 -9.16 3.39 -0.50
CA GLU A 82 -10.47 2.86 -0.92
C GLU A 82 -10.46 2.29 -2.35
N HIS A 83 -9.30 1.87 -2.85
CA HIS A 83 -9.10 1.44 -4.24
C HIS A 83 -9.57 2.50 -5.26
N LYS A 84 -9.24 3.77 -4.98
CA LYS A 84 -9.60 4.94 -5.79
C LYS A 84 -8.44 5.91 -5.87
N LEU A 85 -8.14 6.38 -7.08
CA LEU A 85 -7.12 7.39 -7.34
C LEU A 85 -7.76 8.65 -7.92
N TYR A 86 -7.50 9.80 -7.28
CA TYR A 86 -8.13 11.08 -7.59
C TYR A 86 -7.22 11.97 -8.46
N ILE A 87 -6.91 11.53 -9.68
CA ILE A 87 -5.89 12.15 -10.55
C ILE A 87 -6.14 13.65 -10.79
N ASN A 88 -7.41 14.07 -10.84
CA ASN A 88 -7.81 15.47 -11.10
C ASN A 88 -7.97 16.32 -9.83
N ASP A 89 -7.75 15.74 -8.64
CA ASP A 89 -7.87 16.42 -7.36
C ASP A 89 -6.68 16.03 -6.48
N THR A 90 -5.60 16.81 -6.60
CA THR A 90 -4.31 16.53 -5.95
C THR A 90 -4.42 16.48 -4.43
N ASP A 91 -5.29 17.28 -3.81
CA ASP A 91 -5.47 17.29 -2.35
C ASP A 91 -6.19 16.02 -1.89
N LEU A 92 -7.25 15.62 -2.60
CA LEU A 92 -7.96 14.38 -2.31
C LEU A 92 -7.09 13.14 -2.60
N MET A 93 -6.26 13.19 -3.64
CA MET A 93 -5.27 12.14 -3.93
C MET A 93 -4.25 12.01 -2.80
N ARG A 94 -3.73 13.14 -2.30
CA ARG A 94 -2.78 13.17 -1.18
C ARG A 94 -3.42 12.63 0.10
N ASP A 95 -4.65 13.04 0.42
CA ASP A 95 -5.39 12.55 1.59
C ASP A 95 -5.62 11.03 1.51
N ALA A 96 -6.06 10.52 0.36
CA ALA A 96 -6.29 9.08 0.15
C ALA A 96 -5.01 8.24 0.31
N LEU A 97 -3.86 8.73 -0.18
CA LEU A 97 -2.58 8.04 -0.02
C LEU A 97 -2.03 8.16 1.40
N THR A 98 -2.16 9.33 2.02
CA THR A 98 -1.72 9.55 3.40
C THR A 98 -2.45 8.60 4.36
N LYS A 99 -3.79 8.49 4.23
CA LYS A 99 -4.58 7.55 5.03
C LYS A 99 -4.15 6.10 4.86
N GLN A 100 -3.83 5.69 3.63
CA GLN A 100 -3.37 4.33 3.36
C GLN A 100 -1.99 4.07 3.98
N ASP A 101 -1.09 5.01 3.84
CA ASP A 101 0.27 4.89 4.37
C ASP A 101 0.29 4.92 5.89
N ASP A 102 -0.54 5.76 6.51
CA ASP A 102 -0.73 5.81 7.97
C ASP A 102 -1.31 4.50 8.49
N PHE A 103 -2.24 3.89 7.74
CA PHE A 103 -2.76 2.56 8.07
C PHE A 103 -1.66 1.49 8.00
N ILE A 104 -0.89 1.43 6.90
CA ILE A 104 0.22 0.48 6.76
C ILE A 104 1.24 0.69 7.89
N GLU A 105 1.68 1.94 8.13
CA GLU A 105 2.65 2.28 9.16
C GLU A 105 2.16 1.92 10.57
N LYS A 106 0.86 2.12 10.87
CA LYS A 106 0.26 1.69 12.13
C LYS A 106 0.34 0.18 12.34
N VAL A 107 0.18 -0.61 11.27
CA VAL A 107 0.16 -2.08 11.33
C VAL A 107 1.57 -2.67 11.35
N THR A 108 2.47 -2.16 10.49
CA THR A 108 3.81 -2.73 10.28
C THR A 108 4.90 -2.04 11.10
N GLY A 109 4.69 -0.77 11.46
CA GLY A 109 5.70 0.11 12.05
C GLY A 109 6.56 0.85 11.02
N ASP A 110 6.35 0.62 9.72
CA ASP A 110 7.17 1.17 8.64
C ASP A 110 6.30 1.78 7.52
N ARG A 111 6.62 3.01 7.12
CA ARG A 111 5.86 3.75 6.09
C ARG A 111 6.20 3.28 4.68
N PRO A 112 5.22 2.90 3.85
CA PRO A 112 5.47 2.40 2.51
C PRO A 112 6.10 3.48 1.62
N LYS A 113 7.04 3.05 0.78
CA LYS A 113 7.70 3.87 -0.25
C LYS A 113 7.18 3.56 -1.66
N TYR A 114 6.60 2.37 -1.81
CA TYR A 114 6.15 1.82 -3.07
C TYR A 114 4.64 1.91 -3.16
N PHE A 115 4.17 2.21 -4.36
CA PHE A 115 2.77 2.40 -4.66
C PHE A 115 2.43 1.74 -5.99
N ARG A 116 1.23 1.16 -6.09
CA ARG A 116 0.62 0.79 -7.37
C ARG A 116 -0.72 1.47 -7.49
N ALA A 117 -1.02 2.01 -8.67
CA ALA A 117 -2.31 2.64 -8.92
C ALA A 117 -3.40 1.59 -9.12
N PRO A 118 -4.57 1.72 -8.48
CA PRO A 118 -5.76 0.95 -8.83
C PRO A 118 -5.97 0.93 -10.33
N LYS A 119 -6.21 -0.26 -10.90
CA LYS A 119 -6.38 -0.51 -12.35
C LYS A 119 -5.19 -0.12 -13.24
N GLY A 120 -4.04 0.24 -12.65
CA GLY A 120 -2.91 0.81 -13.39
C GLY A 120 -3.16 2.23 -13.93
N ASP A 121 -4.26 2.88 -13.50
CA ASP A 121 -4.75 4.17 -14.00
C ASP A 121 -3.94 5.34 -13.44
N CYS A 122 -2.68 5.46 -13.84
CA CYS A 122 -1.83 6.60 -13.51
C CYS A 122 -1.00 6.99 -14.73
N GLY A 123 -1.35 8.09 -15.39
CA GLY A 123 -0.61 8.65 -16.53
C GLY A 123 0.68 9.38 -16.10
N GLU A 124 1.35 10.04 -17.05
CA GLU A 124 2.61 10.77 -16.81
C GLU A 124 2.46 11.86 -15.73
N GLU A 125 1.36 12.62 -15.74
CA GLU A 125 1.11 13.68 -14.77
C GLU A 125 0.91 13.15 -13.34
N CYS A 126 0.06 12.12 -13.21
CA CYS A 126 -0.13 11.39 -11.97
C CYS A 126 1.22 10.86 -11.44
N GLN A 127 2.01 10.25 -12.32
CA GLN A 127 3.30 9.68 -11.93
C GLN A 127 4.28 10.75 -11.47
N SER A 128 4.45 11.83 -12.23
CA SER A 128 5.32 12.96 -11.87
C SER A 128 4.93 13.53 -10.49
N THR A 129 3.62 13.62 -10.23
CA THR A 129 3.10 14.04 -8.92
C THR A 129 3.52 13.08 -7.81
N LEU A 130 3.32 11.78 -7.99
CA LEU A 130 3.67 10.76 -7.00
C LEU A 130 5.18 10.67 -6.75
N GLU A 131 6.00 10.78 -7.79
CA GLU A 131 7.46 10.84 -7.66
C GLU A 131 7.90 12.08 -6.88
N SER A 132 7.26 13.23 -7.09
CA SER A 132 7.52 14.45 -6.30
C SER A 132 7.19 14.29 -4.82
N TRP A 133 6.33 13.33 -4.47
CA TRP A 133 5.98 12.96 -3.10
C TRP A 133 6.86 11.82 -2.56
N GLY A 134 7.79 11.30 -3.36
CA GLY A 134 8.74 10.27 -2.96
C GLY A 134 8.25 8.83 -3.18
N TYR A 135 7.11 8.63 -3.82
CA TYR A 135 6.65 7.27 -4.17
C TYR A 135 7.43 6.69 -5.35
N LYS A 136 7.57 5.37 -5.32
CA LYS A 136 7.89 4.57 -6.50
C LYS A 136 6.64 3.93 -7.04
N THR A 137 6.18 4.38 -8.21
CA THR A 137 4.96 3.89 -8.87
C THR A 137 5.27 2.64 -9.69
N ILE A 138 4.67 1.52 -9.29
CA ILE A 138 4.93 0.18 -9.82
C ILE A 138 3.77 -0.27 -10.70
N GLN A 139 4.09 -0.78 -11.89
CA GLN A 139 3.17 -1.44 -12.80
C GLN A 139 3.49 -2.95 -12.84
N TRP A 140 3.35 -3.58 -14.00
CA TRP A 140 3.64 -5.00 -14.24
C TRP A 140 3.96 -5.23 -15.72
N ASP A 141 4.73 -6.27 -16.02
CA ASP A 141 5.02 -6.74 -17.39
C ASP A 141 4.31 -8.06 -17.73
N THR A 142 3.62 -8.63 -16.74
CA THR A 142 3.00 -9.94 -16.77
C THR A 142 1.71 -9.87 -15.94
N ASP A 143 0.56 -9.85 -16.59
CA ASP A 143 -0.76 -9.82 -15.97
C ASP A 143 -1.39 -11.21 -16.03
N THR A 144 -1.64 -11.84 -14.90
CA THR A 144 -2.17 -13.22 -14.89
C THR A 144 -3.63 -13.34 -15.30
N LEU A 145 -4.38 -12.22 -15.33
CA LEU A 145 -5.83 -12.21 -15.49
C LEU A 145 -6.56 -13.08 -14.45
N ASP A 146 -5.95 -13.24 -13.28
CA ASP A 146 -6.45 -14.08 -12.20
C ASP A 146 -7.75 -13.55 -11.57
N TRP A 147 -8.04 -12.28 -11.78
CA TRP A 147 -9.27 -11.60 -11.41
C TRP A 147 -10.43 -11.81 -12.40
N ASP A 148 -10.18 -12.25 -13.64
CA ASP A 148 -11.20 -12.29 -14.71
C ASP A 148 -12.06 -13.55 -14.69
N LEU A 149 -12.88 -13.68 -13.63
CA LEU A 149 -13.83 -14.78 -13.50
C LEU A 149 -14.93 -14.75 -14.57
N GLU A 150 -15.35 -13.55 -15.00
CA GLU A 150 -16.39 -13.41 -16.02
C GLU A 150 -15.90 -13.89 -17.38
N GLY A 151 -14.69 -13.50 -17.79
CA GLY A 151 -14.06 -13.94 -19.02
C GLY A 151 -13.82 -15.45 -19.07
N ALA A 152 -13.30 -16.03 -17.98
CA ALA A 152 -13.02 -17.47 -17.90
C ALA A 152 -14.30 -18.34 -17.74
N GLY A 153 -15.36 -17.79 -17.16
CA GLY A 153 -16.66 -18.45 -16.96
C GLY A 153 -16.71 -19.50 -15.84
N SER A 154 -15.58 -19.90 -15.25
CA SER A 154 -15.54 -20.68 -14.00
C SER A 154 -14.21 -20.49 -13.26
N GLN A 155 -14.17 -20.85 -11.98
CA GLN A 155 -12.97 -20.78 -11.14
C GLN A 155 -11.84 -21.68 -11.67
N GLU A 156 -12.18 -22.89 -12.09
CA GLU A 156 -11.22 -23.88 -12.61
C GLU A 156 -10.62 -23.41 -13.93
N LYS A 157 -11.45 -22.89 -14.83
CA LYS A 157 -10.98 -22.34 -16.11
C LYS A 157 -10.10 -21.12 -15.91
N ARG A 158 -10.45 -20.25 -14.96
CA ARG A 158 -9.64 -19.07 -14.64
C ARG A 158 -8.23 -19.45 -14.22
N ALA A 159 -8.10 -20.40 -13.30
CA ALA A 159 -6.79 -20.93 -12.89
C ALA A 159 -6.04 -21.57 -14.08
N GLU A 160 -6.73 -22.36 -14.90
CA GLU A 160 -6.15 -22.99 -16.09
C GLU A 160 -5.63 -21.96 -17.11
N GLU A 161 -6.44 -20.96 -17.45
CA GLU A 161 -6.11 -19.90 -18.42
C GLU A 161 -4.95 -19.03 -17.91
N SER A 162 -4.95 -18.63 -16.63
CA SER A 162 -3.83 -17.92 -16.01
C SER A 162 -2.53 -18.74 -16.06
N ILE A 163 -2.59 -20.04 -15.75
CA ILE A 163 -1.42 -20.93 -15.81
C ILE A 163 -0.93 -21.10 -17.25
N GLN A 164 -1.83 -21.28 -18.22
CA GLN A 164 -1.46 -21.39 -19.64
C GLN A 164 -0.79 -20.11 -20.15
N TYR A 165 -1.32 -18.94 -19.77
CA TYR A 165 -0.70 -17.65 -20.06
C TYR A 165 0.70 -17.56 -19.45
N LEU A 166 0.85 -17.87 -18.16
CA LEU A 166 2.15 -17.85 -17.47
C LEU A 166 3.16 -18.83 -18.09
N GLN A 167 2.73 -20.01 -18.52
CA GLN A 167 3.58 -20.95 -19.27
C GLN A 167 4.12 -20.30 -20.54
N SER A 168 3.27 -19.60 -21.29
CA SER A 168 3.67 -18.89 -22.51
C SER A 168 4.64 -17.73 -22.21
N GLU A 169 4.45 -16.99 -21.12
CA GLU A 169 5.34 -15.91 -20.71
C GLU A 169 6.69 -16.42 -20.20
N PHE A 170 6.71 -17.50 -19.42
CA PHE A 170 7.93 -18.13 -18.91
C PHE A 170 8.73 -18.83 -20.01
N ALA A 171 8.08 -19.28 -21.09
CA ALA A 171 8.77 -19.80 -22.27
C ALA A 171 9.57 -18.74 -23.04
N LYS A 172 9.28 -17.45 -22.83
CA LYS A 172 10.06 -16.34 -23.43
C LYS A 172 11.41 -16.10 -22.75
N GLU A 173 11.62 -16.65 -21.55
CA GLU A 173 12.85 -16.51 -20.77
C GLU A 173 13.32 -15.04 -20.64
N LYS A 174 12.39 -14.15 -20.29
CA LYS A 174 12.69 -12.73 -20.04
C LYS A 174 13.75 -12.62 -18.94
N SER A 175 14.56 -11.56 -18.95
CA SER A 175 15.55 -11.31 -17.89
C SER A 175 14.94 -11.24 -16.50
N SER A 176 13.66 -10.87 -16.39
CA SER A 176 12.89 -10.81 -15.15
C SER A 176 11.39 -10.83 -15.42
N TYR A 177 10.60 -10.97 -14.36
CA TYR A 177 9.14 -10.87 -14.40
C TYR A 177 8.64 -10.05 -13.21
N LEU A 178 7.74 -9.09 -13.46
CA LEU A 178 7.00 -8.34 -12.44
C LEU A 178 5.52 -8.68 -12.61
N ILE A 179 5.05 -9.64 -11.81
CA ILE A 179 3.77 -10.33 -12.02
C ILE A 179 2.68 -9.70 -11.17
N LEU A 180 1.61 -9.23 -11.81
CA LEU A 180 0.37 -8.80 -11.16
C LEU A 180 -0.53 -10.00 -10.88
N MET A 181 -0.99 -10.11 -9.62
CA MET A 181 -1.99 -11.04 -9.13
C MET A 181 -2.80 -10.36 -8.01
N HIS A 182 -3.83 -11.04 -7.48
CA HIS A 182 -4.72 -10.55 -6.44
C HIS A 182 -4.93 -11.64 -5.38
N ASP A 183 -4.53 -11.40 -4.13
CA ASP A 183 -4.69 -12.37 -3.04
C ASP A 183 -6.11 -12.44 -2.46
N THR A 184 -7.02 -11.65 -3.04
CA THR A 184 -8.46 -11.69 -2.82
C THR A 184 -9.14 -12.81 -3.62
N GLU A 185 -8.40 -13.47 -4.52
CA GLU A 185 -8.90 -14.51 -5.40
C GLU A 185 -8.46 -15.91 -4.96
N ASN A 186 -9.43 -16.82 -4.75
CA ASN A 186 -9.13 -18.17 -4.30
C ASN A 186 -8.20 -18.90 -5.28
N ALA A 187 -8.47 -18.83 -6.60
CA ALA A 187 -7.65 -19.45 -7.64
C ALA A 187 -6.17 -19.01 -7.57
N THR A 188 -5.94 -17.74 -7.24
CA THR A 188 -4.59 -17.19 -7.06
C THR A 188 -3.85 -17.84 -5.91
N VAL A 189 -4.55 -18.07 -4.80
CA VAL A 189 -4.00 -18.63 -3.56
C VAL A 189 -3.88 -20.16 -3.62
N SER A 190 -4.88 -20.86 -4.16
CA SER A 190 -4.93 -22.33 -4.18
C SER A 190 -4.14 -22.96 -5.32
N ASP A 191 -4.08 -22.32 -6.49
CA ASP A 191 -3.61 -22.97 -7.72
C ASP A 191 -2.46 -22.21 -8.38
N ILE A 192 -2.65 -20.93 -8.68
CA ILE A 192 -1.70 -20.15 -9.50
C ILE A 192 -0.39 -19.93 -8.73
N THR A 193 -0.45 -19.42 -7.50
CA THR A 193 0.77 -19.17 -6.70
C THR A 193 1.59 -20.45 -6.45
N PRO A 194 0.99 -21.57 -5.99
CA PRO A 194 1.73 -22.82 -5.84
C PRO A 194 2.30 -23.34 -7.16
N TRP A 195 1.57 -23.22 -8.26
CA TRP A 195 2.08 -23.61 -9.58
C TRP A 195 3.32 -22.79 -9.97
N ILE A 196 3.27 -21.46 -9.82
CA ILE A 196 4.42 -20.59 -10.12
C ILE A 196 5.64 -21.00 -9.29
N ILE A 197 5.48 -21.21 -7.98
CA ILE A 197 6.59 -21.44 -7.06
C ILE A 197 7.16 -22.86 -7.16
N GLU A 198 6.33 -23.86 -7.43
CA GLU A 198 6.69 -25.28 -7.31
C GLU A 198 6.76 -26.04 -8.63
N LYS A 199 6.01 -25.61 -9.66
CA LYS A 199 5.79 -26.39 -10.89
C LYS A 199 6.25 -25.70 -12.16
N SER A 200 6.49 -24.39 -12.13
CA SER A 200 6.88 -23.60 -13.31
C SER A 200 8.27 -23.95 -13.87
N GLY A 201 9.16 -24.54 -13.06
CA GLY A 201 10.56 -24.78 -13.43
C GLY A 201 11.47 -23.54 -13.29
N MET A 202 10.94 -22.40 -12.82
CA MET A 202 11.70 -21.15 -12.83
C MET A 202 12.85 -21.12 -11.82
N LYS A 203 12.71 -21.82 -10.68
CA LYS A 203 13.83 -21.94 -9.71
C LYS A 203 14.99 -22.72 -10.31
N GLU A 204 14.70 -23.79 -11.03
CA GLU A 204 15.68 -24.64 -11.73
C GLU A 204 16.39 -23.87 -12.86
N LYS A 205 15.70 -22.92 -13.48
CA LYS A 205 16.27 -21.96 -14.44
C LYS A 205 17.08 -20.84 -13.78
N GLY A 206 17.17 -20.80 -12.45
CA GLY A 206 17.97 -19.84 -11.70
C GLY A 206 17.25 -18.54 -11.32
N TYR A 207 15.93 -18.46 -11.52
CA TYR A 207 15.17 -17.30 -11.06
C TYR A 207 14.96 -17.32 -9.55
N ARG A 208 15.00 -16.14 -8.95
CA ARG A 208 14.76 -15.92 -7.52
C ARG A 208 13.45 -15.16 -7.34
N PHE A 209 12.64 -15.60 -6.38
CA PHE A 209 11.41 -14.91 -6.02
C PHE A 209 11.72 -13.83 -4.97
N VAL A 210 11.54 -12.58 -5.35
CA VAL A 210 12.04 -11.42 -4.59
C VAL A 210 10.94 -10.38 -4.38
N THR A 211 11.14 -9.47 -3.44
CA THR A 211 10.26 -8.29 -3.32
C THR A 211 10.48 -7.34 -4.49
N VAL A 212 9.53 -6.42 -4.72
CA VAL A 212 9.68 -5.37 -5.73
C VAL A 212 10.92 -4.51 -5.43
N ALA A 213 11.19 -4.19 -4.17
CA ALA A 213 12.38 -3.42 -3.80
C ALA A 213 13.69 -4.12 -4.23
N GLU A 214 13.80 -5.43 -4.02
CA GLU A 214 14.97 -6.20 -4.43
C GLU A 214 15.03 -6.39 -5.95
N CYS A 215 13.90 -6.66 -6.61
CA CYS A 215 13.73 -6.66 -8.07
C CYS A 215 14.27 -5.36 -8.72
N LEU A 216 14.13 -4.24 -8.02
CA LEU A 216 14.62 -2.93 -8.46
C LEU A 216 16.03 -2.56 -7.95
N GLY A 217 16.68 -3.45 -7.21
CA GLY A 217 17.99 -3.20 -6.61
C GLY A 217 18.02 -2.01 -5.66
N ASP A 218 16.91 -1.71 -4.98
CA ASP A 218 16.79 -0.53 -4.12
C ASP A 218 17.56 -0.71 -2.81
N LYS A 219 18.76 -0.15 -2.76
CA LYS A 219 19.65 -0.19 -1.59
C LYS A 219 19.15 0.62 -0.40
N ASN A 220 18.15 1.50 -0.61
CA ASN A 220 17.58 2.32 0.45
C ASN A 220 16.40 1.63 1.14
N GLY A 221 16.08 0.37 0.77
CA GLY A 221 15.07 -0.45 1.42
C GLY A 221 13.65 -0.29 0.87
N MET A 222 12.74 -1.09 1.45
CA MET A 222 11.33 -1.20 1.07
C MET A 222 10.46 -0.02 1.55
N TYR A 223 10.94 0.70 2.55
CA TYR A 223 10.18 1.70 3.32
C TYR A 223 10.89 3.06 3.34
N VAL A 224 10.17 4.11 3.72
CA VAL A 224 10.75 5.45 3.87
C VAL A 224 11.71 5.45 5.06
N SER A 225 12.93 5.97 4.89
CA SER A 225 13.92 6.05 5.96
C SER A 225 13.59 7.15 6.95
N GLY A 226 13.53 6.81 8.24
CA GLY A 226 13.15 7.72 9.33
C GLY A 226 11.80 7.29 9.88
N LYS A 227 11.76 6.86 11.13
CA LYS A 227 10.53 6.41 11.80
C LYS A 227 9.54 7.59 11.82
N VAL A 228 8.47 7.56 11.03
CA VAL A 228 7.39 8.56 11.12
C VAL A 228 6.24 7.97 11.93
N TYR A 229 6.55 7.44 13.11
CA TYR A 229 5.49 7.17 14.07
C TYR A 229 5.11 8.49 14.77
N GLY A 230 3.98 9.10 14.39
CA GLY A 230 3.07 9.92 15.24
C GLY A 230 3.61 11.04 16.16
N ASP A 231 4.92 11.30 16.23
CA ASP A 231 5.51 11.99 17.37
C ASP A 231 5.85 13.46 17.12
N GLU A 232 5.74 13.96 15.88
CA GLU A 232 6.02 15.37 15.63
C GLU A 232 4.78 16.18 15.29
N GLU A 233 3.97 15.76 14.33
CA GLU A 233 2.83 16.59 13.91
C GLU A 233 1.61 16.43 14.81
N GLU A 234 1.27 15.21 15.23
CA GLU A 234 0.23 14.96 16.23
C GLU A 234 0.62 15.51 17.60
N LYS A 235 1.89 15.35 18.00
CA LYS A 235 2.43 15.92 19.23
C LYS A 235 2.43 17.45 19.20
N LYS A 236 2.81 18.08 18.08
CA LYS A 236 2.67 19.55 17.88
C LYS A 236 1.20 19.98 17.92
N LYS A 237 0.26 19.21 17.36
CA LYS A 237 -1.18 19.51 17.39
C LYS A 237 -1.75 19.40 18.81
N GLU A 238 -1.39 18.36 19.56
CA GLU A 238 -1.84 18.15 20.95
C GLU A 238 -1.19 19.17 21.91
N GLU A 239 0.10 19.48 21.74
CA GLU A 239 0.78 20.55 22.49
C GLU A 239 0.16 21.93 22.19
N ALA A 240 -0.16 22.23 20.93
CA ALA A 240 -0.83 23.47 20.56
C ALA A 240 -2.24 23.58 21.18
N LYS A 241 -2.99 22.48 21.21
CA LYS A 241 -4.31 22.40 21.83
C LYS A 241 -4.25 22.61 23.34
N ILE A 242 -3.38 21.90 24.06
CA ILE A 242 -3.18 22.07 25.51
C ILE A 242 -2.79 23.52 25.83
N LYS A 243 -1.87 24.10 25.06
CA LYS A 243 -1.42 25.49 25.27
C LYS A 243 -2.54 26.50 25.04
N SER A 244 -3.40 26.28 24.05
CA SER A 244 -4.57 27.13 23.80
C SER A 244 -5.58 27.11 24.95
N GLU A 245 -5.80 25.93 25.56
CA GLU A 245 -6.73 25.76 26.68
C GLU A 245 -6.20 26.39 27.97
N GLU A 246 -4.89 26.30 28.22
CA GLU A 246 -4.24 26.98 29.35
C GLU A 246 -4.33 28.51 29.23
N ILE A 247 -4.03 29.07 28.05
CA ILE A 247 -4.13 30.52 27.81
C ILE A 247 -5.56 31.01 28.05
N ALA A 248 -6.56 30.27 27.56
CA ALA A 248 -7.97 30.60 27.77
C ALA A 248 -8.35 30.60 29.26
N LYS A 249 -7.88 29.62 30.04
CA LYS A 249 -8.10 29.56 31.50
C LYS A 249 -7.43 30.71 32.25
N THR A 250 -6.20 31.08 31.90
CA THR A 250 -5.49 32.20 32.55
C THR A 250 -6.18 33.55 32.28
N ALA A 251 -6.65 33.78 31.05
CA ALA A 251 -7.37 35.01 30.70
C ALA A 251 -8.72 35.14 31.43
N ALA A 252 -9.38 34.01 31.69
CA ALA A 252 -10.63 33.94 32.44
C ALA A 252 -10.47 34.30 33.92
N ILE A 253 -9.40 33.79 34.55
CA ILE A 253 -9.10 34.06 35.96
C ILE A 253 -8.78 35.55 36.15
N HIS A 254 -8.07 36.18 35.22
CA HIS A 254 -7.74 37.60 35.27
C HIS A 254 -8.93 38.53 35.00
N SER A 255 -10.00 38.04 34.36
CA SER A 255 -11.22 38.79 34.06
C SER A 255 -12.38 38.55 35.02
N GLY A 256 -12.24 37.63 35.98
CA GLY A 256 -13.24 37.37 37.02
C GLY A 256 -14.52 36.69 36.53
N VAL A 257 -14.48 35.98 35.40
CA VAL A 257 -15.66 35.34 34.79
C VAL A 257 -15.66 33.82 35.06
N GLU A 258 -16.70 33.31 35.71
CA GLU A 258 -16.89 31.86 35.94
C GLU A 258 -17.21 31.10 34.63
N TYR A 259 -16.58 29.95 34.44
CA TYR A 259 -16.61 29.15 33.21
C TYR A 259 -17.85 28.24 33.13
N SER A 260 -18.64 28.36 32.06
CA SER A 260 -19.66 27.37 31.66
C SER A 260 -19.22 26.67 30.36
N THR A 261 -19.39 25.35 30.31
CA THR A 261 -18.99 24.46 29.19
C THR A 261 -19.61 24.79 27.83
N LYS A 262 -20.60 25.70 27.76
CA LYS A 262 -21.16 26.18 26.48
C LYS A 262 -20.35 27.31 25.83
N LEU A 263 -19.51 28.02 26.59
CA LEU A 263 -18.73 29.17 26.09
C LEU A 263 -17.46 28.76 25.35
N THR A 264 -16.94 27.56 25.60
CA THR A 264 -15.74 26.99 24.95
C THR A 264 -15.93 26.84 23.44
N SER A 265 -17.07 26.33 22.97
CA SER A 265 -17.34 26.19 21.52
C SER A 265 -17.33 27.51 20.75
N PHE A 266 -17.71 28.63 21.38
CA PHE A 266 -17.79 29.93 20.70
C PHE A 266 -16.42 30.62 20.61
N ILE A 267 -15.56 30.46 21.62
CA ILE A 267 -14.23 31.10 21.63
C ILE A 267 -13.27 30.35 20.69
N THR A 268 -13.33 29.02 20.63
CA THR A 268 -12.49 28.23 19.70
C THR A 268 -12.79 28.56 18.24
N LEU A 269 -14.06 28.86 17.91
CA LEU A 269 -14.47 29.26 16.56
C LEU A 269 -13.95 30.64 16.16
N ILE A 270 -13.89 31.60 17.09
CA ILE A 270 -13.40 32.97 16.82
C ILE A 270 -11.87 33.00 16.66
N VAL A 271 -11.14 32.18 17.43
CA VAL A 271 -9.68 32.06 17.31
C VAL A 271 -9.29 31.35 16.02
N ALA A 272 -10.06 30.34 15.57
CA ALA A 272 -9.83 29.69 14.27
C ALA A 272 -10.01 30.65 13.08
N ILE A 273 -11.01 31.55 13.13
CA ILE A 273 -11.30 32.53 12.06
C ILE A 273 -10.22 33.64 11.98
N THR A 274 -9.62 34.00 13.11
CA THR A 274 -8.53 35.01 13.15
C THR A 274 -7.18 34.45 12.74
N PHE A 275 -6.93 33.13 12.86
CA PHE A 275 -5.71 32.51 12.33
C PHE A 275 -5.74 32.31 10.80
N ILE A 276 -6.91 32.11 10.19
CA ILE A 276 -7.05 31.97 8.73
C ILE A 276 -6.80 33.30 7.99
N SER A 277 -6.94 34.45 8.67
CA SER A 277 -6.70 35.78 8.10
C SER A 277 -5.24 36.27 8.20
N LEU A 278 -4.33 35.45 8.73
CA LEU A 278 -2.89 35.73 8.86
C LEU A 278 -2.01 34.83 7.98
N ILE A 279 -2.60 33.97 7.15
CA ILE A 279 -1.88 33.05 6.23
C ILE A 279 -2.31 33.30 4.76
N TYR A 280 -2.69 34.55 4.43
CA TYR A 280 -2.70 35.09 3.07
C TYR A 280 -1.87 36.37 3.01
#